data_AF-X1AX73-F1
#
_entry.id   AF-X1AX73-F1
#
_cell.length_a   1.000
_cell.length_b   1.000
_cell.length_c   1.000
_cell.angle_alpha   90.00
_cell.angle_beta   90.00
_cell.angle_gamma   90.00
#
_symmetry.space_group_name_H-M   'P 1'
#
loop_
_entity.id
_entity.type
_entity.pdbx_description
1 polymer ?
#
loop_
_entity_poly.entity_id
_entity_poly.type
_entity_poly.pdbx_seq_one_letter_code
_entity_poly.pdbx_strand_id
1 'polypeptide(L)'
;ENDWKEIKLPSKAALDKVCNKNPLVLFKKDGHSIWVNSVALKKADINEHTLDPSGGKIVRESISKTPTGILKENAIYLVLKKIKKENIEDILPTPVLNSSTTSKEIKIKNMGNIYNAVKTASKNFNKVGITSVHNMESMNRQKILFDLNSEGELNLRIYSFFEQIEPEDLYHFKRNTKLDNRWTKIGGKVIVLGVGRLGVLICSVANSLGADVIAISRSKEKLKRAKIYGALEIIDANDLNLISKVKELTNGLGADIVVESTGSENGFNLAINLVRPRGTVALKSTHGILINDVDQTKIVV
;
A
#
# COMPACT_ATOMS: atom_id res chain seq x y z
N GLU A 1 23.98 -1.69 6.95
CA GLU A 1 24.62 -1.21 8.19
C GLU A 1 24.71 -2.32 9.22
N ASN A 2 23.60 -3.00 9.57
CA ASN A 2 23.62 -4.14 10.50
C ASN A 2 24.52 -5.32 10.05
N ASP A 3 24.77 -5.45 8.74
CA ASP A 3 25.61 -6.52 8.17
C ASP A 3 27.01 -6.05 7.75
N TRP A 4 27.42 -4.84 8.12
CA TRP A 4 28.73 -4.30 7.74
C TRP A 4 29.81 -4.77 8.71
N LYS A 5 30.88 -5.40 8.17
CA LYS A 5 32.04 -5.88 8.96
C LYS A 5 32.80 -4.74 9.65
N GLU A 6 32.77 -3.54 9.08
CA GLU A 6 33.29 -2.31 9.69
C GLU A 6 32.21 -1.22 9.62
N ILE A 7 31.80 -0.69 10.78
CA ILE A 7 30.79 0.38 10.87
C ILE A 7 31.52 1.72 10.70
N LYS A 8 31.89 2.05 9.47
CA LYS A 8 32.34 3.41 9.12
C LYS A 8 31.13 4.23 8.71
N LEU A 9 30.75 5.21 9.54
CA LEU A 9 29.67 6.12 9.20
C LEU A 9 30.02 6.91 7.92
N PRO A 10 29.04 7.13 7.03
CA PRO A 10 29.28 7.86 5.80
C PRO A 10 29.46 9.35 6.08
N SER A 11 30.23 10.02 5.22
CA SER A 11 30.52 11.46 5.34
C SER A 11 29.68 12.29 4.37
N LYS A 12 29.41 13.55 4.71
CA LYS A 12 28.74 14.53 3.84
C LYS A 12 29.38 14.63 2.45
N ALA A 13 30.70 14.42 2.35
CA ALA A 13 31.42 14.45 1.08
C ALA A 13 30.91 13.41 0.07
N ALA A 14 30.40 12.26 0.52
CA ALA A 14 29.82 11.28 -0.40
C ALA A 14 28.45 11.74 -0.93
N LEU A 15 27.67 12.50 -0.15
CA LEU A 15 26.47 13.17 -0.67
C LEU A 15 26.81 14.37 -1.55
N ASP A 16 27.84 15.14 -1.21
CA ASP A 16 28.29 16.27 -2.02
C ASP A 16 28.71 15.83 -3.44
N LYS A 17 29.30 14.63 -3.59
CA LYS A 17 29.60 14.04 -4.91
C LYS A 17 28.35 13.78 -5.76
N VAL A 18 27.22 13.49 -5.13
CA VAL A 18 25.95 13.21 -5.81
C VAL A 18 25.16 14.49 -6.05
N CYS A 19 25.11 15.38 -5.06
CA CYS A 19 24.37 16.63 -5.11
C CYS A 19 25.09 17.69 -4.25
N ASN A 20 25.73 18.67 -4.91
CA ASN A 20 26.43 19.78 -4.25
C ASN A 20 25.73 21.14 -4.42
N LYS A 21 24.61 21.20 -5.14
CA LYS A 21 23.86 22.44 -5.39
C LYS A 21 22.62 22.57 -4.52
N ASN A 22 21.93 21.45 -4.26
CA ASN A 22 20.70 21.43 -3.48
C ASN A 22 20.93 20.75 -2.13
N PRO A 23 20.27 21.19 -1.05
CA PRO A 23 20.29 20.46 0.22
C PRO A 23 19.76 19.04 0.04
N LEU A 24 20.48 18.06 0.56
CA LEU A 24 20.10 16.65 0.52
C LEU A 24 19.98 16.11 1.93
N VAL A 25 18.88 15.41 2.23
CA VAL A 25 18.60 14.80 3.52
C VAL A 25 18.11 13.37 3.30
N LEU A 26 18.84 12.40 3.85
CA LEU A 26 18.47 10.98 3.83
C LEU A 26 18.14 10.53 5.25
N PHE A 27 17.02 9.83 5.43
CA PHE A 27 16.62 9.28 6.72
C PHE A 27 17.19 7.88 6.90
N LYS A 28 17.73 7.62 8.09
CA LYS A 28 18.02 6.25 8.51
C LYS A 28 16.70 5.51 8.73
N LYS A 29 16.68 4.20 8.45
CA LYS A 29 15.49 3.34 8.53
C LYS A 29 14.80 3.38 9.91
N ASP A 30 15.57 3.55 10.98
CA ASP A 30 15.04 3.62 12.35
C ASP A 30 14.43 4.99 12.70
N GLY A 31 14.57 6.00 11.84
CA GLY A 31 14.06 7.34 12.07
C GLY A 31 14.86 8.19 13.07
N HIS A 32 15.88 7.62 13.71
CA HIS A 32 16.65 8.27 14.79
C HIS A 32 17.89 9.02 14.29
N SER A 33 18.16 9.00 12.98
CA SER A 33 19.27 9.73 12.39
C SER A 33 18.97 10.18 10.96
N ILE A 34 19.59 11.29 10.57
CA ILE A 34 19.64 11.75 9.17
C ILE A 34 21.08 11.89 8.70
N TRP A 35 21.27 11.73 7.40
CA TRP A 35 22.52 12.00 6.69
C TRP A 35 22.31 13.12 5.68
N VAL A 36 23.11 14.18 5.81
CA VAL A 36 22.94 15.43 5.07
C VAL A 36 24.24 15.88 4.39
N ASN A 37 24.09 16.59 3.28
CA ASN A 37 25.21 17.17 2.53
C ASN A 37 25.67 18.52 3.09
N SER A 38 26.77 19.06 2.56
CA SER A 38 27.33 20.33 3.04
C SER A 38 26.37 21.51 2.84
N VAL A 39 25.55 21.49 1.79
CA VAL A 39 24.56 22.54 1.50
C VAL A 39 23.47 22.58 2.58
N ALA A 40 22.96 21.43 3.01
CA ALA A 40 21.94 21.33 4.05
C ALA A 40 22.45 21.81 5.42
N LEU A 41 23.70 21.46 5.78
CA LEU A 41 24.33 21.97 7.00
C LEU A 41 24.48 23.49 6.98
N LYS A 42 24.94 24.05 5.85
CA LYS A 42 25.10 25.50 5.68
C LYS A 42 23.77 26.23 5.79
N LYS A 43 22.70 25.74 5.15
CA LYS A 43 21.35 26.31 5.25
C LYS A 43 20.75 26.24 6.66
N ALA A 44 21.17 25.25 7.45
CA ALA A 44 20.75 25.08 8.83
C ALA A 44 21.62 25.84 9.83
N ASP A 45 22.59 26.64 9.36
CA ASP A 45 23.58 27.35 10.17
C ASP A 45 24.40 26.43 11.10
N ILE A 46 24.68 25.19 10.65
CA ILE A 46 25.45 24.18 11.41
C ILE A 46 26.92 24.20 10.99
N ASN A 47 27.81 24.44 11.94
CA ASN A 47 29.27 24.44 11.79
C ASN A 47 29.94 23.74 12.99
N GLU A 48 31.28 23.77 13.05
CA GLU A 48 32.11 23.18 14.10
C GLU A 48 31.83 23.74 15.51
N HIS A 49 31.28 24.96 15.61
CA HIS A 49 30.97 25.64 16.87
C HIS A 49 29.51 25.51 17.31
N THR A 50 28.63 25.03 16.43
CA THR A 50 27.21 24.79 16.78
C THR A 50 27.15 23.80 17.93
N LEU A 51 26.40 24.10 18.99
CA LEU A 51 26.25 23.18 20.12
C LEU A 51 25.26 22.05 19.81
N ASP A 52 25.48 20.90 20.44
CA ASP A 52 24.50 19.81 20.40
C ASP A 52 23.23 20.23 21.17
N PRO A 53 22.02 20.03 20.61
CA PRO A 53 20.78 20.35 21.31
C PRO A 53 20.48 19.30 22.39
N SER A 54 19.64 19.66 23.36
CA SER A 54 19.18 18.70 24.38
C SER A 54 18.59 17.46 23.74
N GLY A 55 19.09 16.27 24.12
CA GLY A 55 18.66 14.98 23.57
C GLY A 55 19.02 14.78 22.09
N GLY A 56 20.04 15.46 21.56
CA GLY A 56 20.47 15.34 20.17
C GLY A 56 21.98 15.41 20.02
N LYS A 57 22.51 14.89 18.91
CA LYS A 57 23.95 14.92 18.63
C LYS A 57 24.26 15.25 17.18
N ILE A 58 25.13 16.23 16.95
CA ILE A 58 25.76 16.48 15.65
C ILE A 58 27.06 15.65 15.62
N VAL A 59 27.16 14.67 14.72
CA VAL A 59 28.36 13.85 14.62
C VAL A 59 29.47 14.65 13.95
N ARG A 60 30.60 14.81 14.63
CA ARG A 60 31.76 15.59 14.18
C ARG A 60 32.97 14.70 14.01
N GLU A 61 33.88 15.12 13.15
CA GLU A 61 35.23 14.55 13.08
C GLU A 61 35.98 14.76 14.40
N SER A 62 36.86 13.83 14.75
CA SER A 62 37.55 13.81 16.05
C SER A 62 38.44 15.04 16.27
N ILE A 63 39.19 15.43 15.23
CA ILE A 63 40.21 16.49 15.26
C ILE A 63 39.61 17.85 14.86
N SER A 64 39.14 17.99 13.63
CA SER A 64 38.65 19.26 13.06
C SER A 64 37.37 19.78 13.71
N LYS A 65 36.65 18.91 14.43
CA LYS A 65 35.28 19.13 14.90
C LYS A 65 34.29 19.50 13.80
N THR A 66 34.66 19.34 12.53
CA THR A 66 33.76 19.63 11.42
C THR A 66 32.58 18.64 11.45
N PRO A 67 31.32 19.11 11.27
CA PRO A 67 30.17 18.22 11.16
C PRO A 67 30.33 17.25 9.98
N THR A 68 30.14 15.96 10.26
CA THR A 68 30.25 14.88 9.27
C THR A 68 29.04 14.79 8.35
N GLY A 69 27.93 15.49 8.66
CA GLY A 69 26.65 15.35 7.99
C GLY A 69 25.70 14.34 8.64
N ILE A 70 26.11 13.62 9.69
CA ILE A 70 25.19 12.77 10.46
C ILE A 70 24.63 13.54 11.66
N LEU A 71 23.31 13.60 11.77
CA LEU A 71 22.59 14.20 12.90
C LEU A 71 21.69 13.14 13.55
N LYS A 72 21.72 13.07 14.88
CA LYS A 72 20.98 12.07 15.66
C LYS A 72 19.95 12.71 16.59
N GLU A 73 18.83 12.02 16.77
CA GLU A 73 17.75 12.40 17.70
C GLU A 73 17.33 13.86 17.52
N ASN A 74 17.33 14.68 18.58
CA ASN A 74 16.86 16.07 18.49
C ASN A 74 17.71 16.98 17.59
N ALA A 75 18.95 16.59 17.26
CA ALA A 75 19.76 17.34 16.30
C ALA A 75 19.20 17.30 14.89
N ILE A 76 18.39 16.28 14.56
CA ILE A 76 17.64 16.20 13.30
C ILE A 76 16.80 17.47 13.09
N TYR A 77 16.19 17.98 14.17
CA TYR A 77 15.30 19.14 14.09
C TYR A 77 16.02 20.46 13.82
N LEU A 78 17.34 20.57 14.04
CA LEU A 78 18.10 21.77 13.66
C LEU A 78 18.04 21.98 12.15
N VAL A 79 18.18 20.89 11.41
CA VAL A 79 18.02 20.87 9.96
C VAL A 79 16.55 20.93 9.58
N LEU A 80 15.70 20.04 10.11
CA LEU A 80 14.29 19.98 9.69
C LEU A 80 13.49 21.25 10.01
N LYS A 81 13.76 21.99 11.09
CA LYS A 81 13.04 23.23 11.41
C LYS A 81 13.40 24.38 10.46
N LYS A 82 14.69 24.52 10.11
CA LYS A 82 15.13 25.50 9.11
C LYS A 82 14.62 25.13 7.72
N ILE A 83 14.60 23.83 7.43
CA ILE A 83 14.00 23.27 6.22
C ILE A 83 12.47 23.41 6.16
N LYS A 84 11.78 23.50 7.30
CA LYS A 84 10.32 23.68 7.40
C LYS A 84 9.90 25.16 7.45
N LYS A 85 10.81 26.08 7.75
CA LYS A 85 10.53 27.53 7.89
C LYS A 85 10.69 28.27 6.55
N GLU A 86 11.61 27.84 5.71
CA GLU A 86 11.44 27.87 4.25
C GLU A 86 10.49 26.70 3.94
N ASN A 87 9.53 26.77 3.02
CA ASN A 87 8.56 25.67 2.89
C ASN A 87 9.29 24.33 2.70
N ILE A 88 8.77 23.22 3.22
CA ILE A 88 9.36 21.87 2.98
C ILE A 88 9.56 21.58 1.48
N GLU A 89 8.79 22.28 0.63
CA GLU A 89 8.86 22.29 -0.83
C GLU A 89 10.09 23.02 -1.42
N ASP A 90 10.77 23.90 -0.66
CA ASP A 90 11.91 24.72 -1.11
C ASP A 90 13.28 24.02 -0.98
N ILE A 91 13.36 22.90 -0.26
CA ILE A 91 14.64 22.24 0.08
C ILE A 91 14.67 20.76 -0.34
N LEU A 92 13.54 20.08 -0.45
CA LEU A 92 13.45 18.92 -1.34
C LEU A 92 12.77 19.40 -2.62
N PRO A 93 13.50 20.09 -3.52
CA PRO A 93 12.88 20.56 -4.75
C PRO A 93 12.35 19.33 -5.49
N THR A 94 11.03 19.23 -5.61
CA THR A 94 10.42 18.50 -6.70
C THR A 94 11.09 19.01 -7.98
N PRO A 95 11.70 18.17 -8.83
CA PRO A 95 12.55 18.64 -9.92
C PRO A 95 11.80 19.55 -10.90
N VAL A 96 11.84 20.89 -10.70
CA VAL A 96 11.22 21.87 -11.58
C VAL A 96 12.13 22.07 -12.79
N LEU A 97 11.68 21.62 -13.97
CA LEU A 97 12.19 22.11 -15.25
C LEU A 97 11.49 23.44 -15.56
N ASN A 98 12.18 24.54 -15.25
CA ASN A 98 12.04 25.91 -15.74
C ASN A 98 10.74 26.73 -15.50
N SER A 99 11.00 27.89 -14.87
CA SER A 99 10.37 29.22 -14.88
C SER A 99 8.91 29.43 -14.49
N SER A 100 8.75 30.42 -13.59
CA SER A 100 7.62 31.33 -13.28
C SER A 100 6.21 30.71 -13.25
N THR A 101 5.55 30.68 -12.09
CA THR A 101 4.39 31.53 -11.69
C THR A 101 3.76 30.98 -10.38
N THR A 102 2.82 31.77 -9.84
CA THR A 102 2.02 31.70 -8.60
C THR A 102 1.46 30.35 -8.09
N SER A 103 1.11 30.34 -6.81
CA SER A 103 0.77 29.23 -5.89
C SER A 103 -0.25 28.16 -6.31
N LYS A 104 -1.08 28.35 -7.34
CA LYS A 104 -1.97 27.30 -7.89
C LYS A 104 -1.27 26.47 -8.98
N GLU A 105 -0.40 27.09 -9.78
CA GLU A 105 0.42 26.40 -10.78
C GLU A 105 1.53 25.58 -10.13
N ILE A 106 2.03 25.99 -8.96
CA ILE A 106 3.02 25.24 -8.19
C ILE A 106 2.50 23.86 -7.80
N LYS A 107 1.23 23.72 -7.37
CA LYS A 107 0.63 22.40 -7.06
C LYS A 107 0.53 21.49 -8.30
N ILE A 108 0.22 22.05 -9.47
CA ILE A 108 0.09 21.30 -10.73
C ILE A 108 1.48 20.95 -11.28
N LYS A 109 2.44 21.89 -11.27
CA LYS A 109 3.86 21.67 -11.64
C LYS A 109 4.56 20.69 -10.70
N ASN A 110 4.29 20.74 -9.38
CA ASN A 110 4.84 19.79 -8.40
C ASN A 110 4.38 18.35 -8.67
N MET A 111 3.13 18.16 -9.13
CA MET A 111 2.64 16.84 -9.52
C MET A 111 3.42 16.28 -10.72
N GLY A 112 3.71 17.11 -11.73
CA GLY A 112 4.52 16.74 -12.90
C GLY A 112 5.98 16.38 -12.54
N ASN A 113 6.53 17.00 -11.52
CA ASN A 113 7.89 16.74 -11.05
C ASN A 113 8.00 15.40 -10.30
N ILE A 114 7.01 15.06 -9.46
CA ILE A 114 6.94 13.74 -8.82
C ILE A 114 6.69 12.66 -9.87
N TYR A 115 5.83 12.95 -10.86
CA TYR A 115 5.56 12.05 -11.98
C TYR A 115 6.85 11.70 -12.75
N ASN A 116 7.66 12.71 -13.08
CA ASN A 116 8.97 12.53 -13.71
C ASN A 116 9.98 11.82 -12.79
N ALA A 117 9.95 12.09 -11.48
CA ALA A 117 10.81 11.42 -10.51
C ALA A 117 10.48 9.93 -10.41
N VAL A 118 9.19 9.56 -10.35
CA VAL A 118 8.75 8.16 -10.35
C VAL A 118 9.13 7.49 -11.68
N LYS A 119 8.89 8.13 -12.84
CA LYS A 119 9.34 7.62 -14.15
C LYS A 119 10.85 7.36 -14.18
N THR A 120 11.65 8.30 -13.67
CA THR A 120 13.10 8.21 -13.66
C THR A 120 13.60 7.13 -12.71
N ALA A 121 13.03 7.06 -11.51
CA ALA A 121 13.32 6.00 -10.54
C ALA A 121 12.98 4.63 -11.11
N SER A 122 11.81 4.48 -11.71
CA SER A 122 11.33 3.26 -12.35
C SER A 122 12.27 2.79 -13.47
N LYS A 123 12.73 3.71 -14.34
CA LYS A 123 13.76 3.41 -15.36
C LYS A 123 15.09 2.99 -14.73
N ASN A 124 15.54 3.65 -13.67
CA ASN A 124 16.82 3.33 -13.03
C ASN A 124 16.77 2.01 -12.26
N PHE A 125 15.66 1.68 -11.61
CA PHE A 125 15.43 0.38 -10.98
C PHE A 125 15.49 -0.75 -12.00
N ASN A 126 14.82 -0.59 -13.15
CA ASN A 126 14.85 -1.58 -14.22
C ASN A 126 16.26 -1.81 -14.77
N LYS A 127 17.09 -0.77 -14.90
CA LYS A 127 18.50 -0.91 -15.35
C LYS A 127 19.33 -1.81 -14.44
N VAL A 128 18.96 -1.93 -13.17
CA VAL A 128 19.66 -2.77 -12.18
C VAL A 128 18.87 -4.03 -11.82
N GLY A 129 17.83 -4.37 -12.60
CA GLY A 129 17.03 -5.58 -12.41
C GLY A 129 15.98 -5.52 -11.30
N ILE A 130 15.75 -4.36 -10.69
CA ILE A 130 14.69 -4.17 -9.70
C ILE A 130 13.37 -3.96 -10.44
N THR A 131 12.47 -4.94 -10.33
CA THR A 131 11.16 -4.93 -11.01
C THR A 131 9.99 -4.66 -10.06
N SER A 132 10.25 -4.54 -8.75
CA SER A 132 9.23 -4.23 -7.75
C SER A 132 9.75 -3.46 -6.54
N VAL A 133 8.91 -2.62 -5.95
CA VAL A 133 9.21 -1.87 -4.72
C VAL A 133 8.00 -1.83 -3.77
N HIS A 134 8.27 -1.66 -2.48
CA HIS A 134 7.26 -1.34 -1.48
C HIS A 134 7.14 0.18 -1.34
N ASN A 135 5.92 0.69 -1.26
CA ASN A 135 5.61 2.10 -1.12
C ASN A 135 4.74 2.31 0.13
N MET A 136 5.16 3.21 1.01
CA MET A 136 4.50 3.48 2.29
C MET A 136 4.10 4.95 2.40
N GLU A 137 3.55 5.48 1.32
CA GLU A 137 3.19 6.89 1.15
C GLU A 137 1.69 7.15 1.33
N SER A 138 1.35 8.40 1.65
CA SER A 138 -0.05 8.84 1.84
C SER A 138 -0.90 8.68 0.57
N MET A 139 -2.22 8.48 0.76
CA MET A 139 -3.20 8.27 -0.31
C MET A 139 -3.11 9.31 -1.44
N ASN A 140 -2.94 10.59 -1.09
CA ASN A 140 -2.84 11.69 -2.05
C ASN A 140 -1.65 11.56 -3.01
N ARG A 141 -0.57 10.91 -2.59
CA ARG A 141 0.62 10.67 -3.40
C ARG A 141 0.55 9.39 -4.23
N GLN A 142 -0.32 8.45 -3.85
CA GLN A 142 -0.54 7.23 -4.62
C GLN A 142 -1.30 7.47 -5.93
N LYS A 143 -2.08 8.56 -6.03
CA LYS A 143 -2.75 8.96 -7.29
C LYS A 143 -1.79 9.03 -8.47
N ILE A 144 -0.56 9.50 -8.25
CA ILE A 144 0.47 9.62 -9.29
C ILE A 144 0.84 8.25 -9.88
N LEU A 145 0.92 7.22 -9.03
CA LEU A 145 1.19 5.85 -9.48
C LEU A 145 0.06 5.32 -10.35
N PHE A 146 -1.18 5.67 -10.00
CA PHE A 146 -2.34 5.29 -10.78
C PHE A 146 -2.39 6.02 -12.13
N ASP A 147 -2.13 7.33 -12.15
CA ASP A 147 -2.06 8.12 -13.38
C ASP A 147 -0.97 7.55 -14.31
N LEU A 148 0.25 7.30 -13.80
CA LEU A 148 1.35 6.65 -14.54
C LEU A 148 0.97 5.29 -15.12
N ASN A 149 0.28 4.46 -14.36
CA ASN A 149 -0.18 3.16 -14.83
C ASN A 149 -1.24 3.30 -15.93
N SER A 150 -2.17 4.26 -15.78
CA SER A 150 -3.22 4.51 -16.78
C SER A 150 -2.67 5.02 -18.11
N GLU A 151 -1.56 5.75 -18.08
CA GLU A 151 -0.84 6.24 -19.25
C GLU A 151 0.15 5.21 -19.83
N GLY A 152 0.27 4.02 -19.24
CA GLY A 152 1.18 2.95 -19.70
C GLY A 152 2.66 3.21 -19.39
N GLU A 153 2.93 4.12 -18.46
CA GLU A 153 4.25 4.68 -18.17
C GLU A 153 4.86 4.13 -16.86
N LEU A 154 4.06 3.45 -16.04
CA LEU A 154 4.54 2.75 -14.86
C LEU A 154 5.11 1.38 -15.26
N ASN A 155 6.44 1.26 -15.23
CA ASN A 155 7.15 0.02 -15.59
C ASN A 155 7.77 -0.70 -14.39
N LEU A 156 7.18 -0.55 -13.20
CA LEU A 156 7.62 -1.15 -11.94
C LEU A 156 6.40 -1.61 -11.14
N ARG A 157 6.47 -2.79 -10.53
CA ARG A 157 5.41 -3.27 -9.63
C ARG A 157 5.52 -2.58 -8.28
N ILE A 158 4.45 -1.91 -7.84
CA ILE A 158 4.47 -1.19 -6.56
C ILE A 158 3.49 -1.85 -5.57
N TYR A 159 4.02 -2.27 -4.43
CA TYR A 159 3.24 -2.76 -3.30
C TYR A 159 3.00 -1.60 -2.33
N SER A 160 1.85 -0.94 -2.47
CA SER A 160 1.47 0.17 -1.60
C SER A 160 0.80 -0.30 -0.31
N PHE A 161 1.22 0.27 0.81
CA PHE A 161 0.50 0.17 2.07
C PHE A 161 -0.57 1.27 2.16
N PHE A 162 -1.71 0.94 2.76
CA PHE A 162 -2.78 1.88 3.05
C PHE A 162 -2.98 1.90 4.57
N GLU A 163 -2.66 3.04 5.18
CA GLU A 163 -2.86 3.26 6.61
C GLU A 163 -4.30 3.70 6.85
N GLN A 164 -4.99 3.05 7.81
CA GLN A 164 -6.29 3.43 8.37
C GLN A 164 -7.27 4.07 7.38
N ILE A 165 -7.77 3.29 6.42
CA ILE A 165 -8.93 3.71 5.63
C ILE A 165 -10.17 3.30 6.42
N GLU A 166 -11.01 4.26 6.81
CA GLU A 166 -12.34 3.95 7.33
C GLU A 166 -13.09 3.10 6.28
N PRO A 167 -13.76 1.99 6.65
CA PRO A 167 -14.39 1.09 5.68
C PRO A 167 -15.26 1.82 4.65
N GLU A 168 -15.99 2.85 5.07
CA GLU A 168 -16.80 3.67 4.14
C GLU A 168 -15.95 4.36 3.06
N ASP A 169 -14.77 4.87 3.40
CA ASP A 169 -13.86 5.51 2.45
C ASP A 169 -13.31 4.49 1.45
N LEU A 170 -13.00 3.27 1.88
CA LEU A 170 -12.56 2.19 0.99
C LEU A 170 -13.68 1.75 0.03
N TYR A 171 -14.90 1.64 0.55
CA TYR A 171 -16.10 1.34 -0.23
C TYR A 171 -16.36 2.41 -1.29
N HIS A 172 -16.41 3.69 -0.90
CA HIS A 172 -16.61 4.80 -1.83
C HIS A 172 -15.46 4.94 -2.82
N PHE A 173 -14.21 4.76 -2.38
CA PHE A 173 -13.04 4.80 -3.24
C PHE A 173 -13.07 3.70 -4.29
N LYS A 174 -13.32 2.44 -3.92
CA LYS A 174 -13.42 1.34 -4.90
C LYS A 174 -14.51 1.58 -5.94
N ARG A 175 -15.68 2.07 -5.53
CA ARG A 175 -16.84 2.25 -6.41
C ARG A 175 -16.77 3.49 -7.30
N ASN A 176 -16.08 4.54 -6.84
CA ASN A 176 -15.97 5.81 -7.57
C ASN A 176 -14.66 5.95 -8.35
N THR A 177 -13.72 5.03 -8.19
CA THR A 177 -12.46 5.01 -8.93
C THR A 177 -12.41 3.83 -9.90
N LYS A 178 -11.97 4.03 -11.14
CA LYS A 178 -11.73 2.94 -12.12
C LYS A 178 -10.44 2.16 -11.84
N LEU A 179 -10.05 2.07 -10.56
CA LEU A 179 -8.73 1.59 -10.15
C LEU A 179 -8.69 0.10 -9.89
N ASP A 180 -9.84 -0.59 -9.80
CA ASP A 180 -9.85 -2.06 -9.75
C ASP A 180 -9.66 -2.62 -11.16
N ASN A 181 -8.47 -3.15 -11.44
CA ASN A 181 -8.10 -3.73 -12.73
C ASN A 181 -7.04 -4.85 -12.55
N ARG A 182 -6.57 -5.44 -13.65
CA ARG A 182 -5.62 -6.55 -13.62
C ARG A 182 -4.28 -6.25 -12.90
N TRP A 183 -3.92 -4.98 -12.77
CA TRP A 183 -2.67 -4.51 -12.17
C TRP A 183 -2.85 -3.98 -10.73
N THR A 184 -4.06 -3.57 -10.37
CA THR A 184 -4.39 -2.97 -9.08
C THR A 184 -5.71 -3.54 -8.59
N LYS A 185 -5.67 -4.33 -7.51
CA LYS A 185 -6.87 -4.98 -6.95
C LYS A 185 -7.17 -4.42 -5.56
N ILE A 186 -8.39 -3.89 -5.38
CA ILE A 186 -8.84 -3.30 -4.11
C ILE A 186 -9.91 -4.22 -3.52
N GLY A 187 -9.63 -4.74 -2.32
CA GLY A 187 -10.45 -5.77 -1.69
C GLY A 187 -10.25 -7.17 -2.30
N GLY A 188 -11.18 -8.09 -2.02
CA GLY A 188 -11.14 -9.48 -2.50
C GLY A 188 -12.49 -9.97 -2.99
N LYS A 189 -12.51 -11.12 -3.66
CA LYS A 189 -13.74 -11.86 -3.98
C LYS A 189 -14.15 -12.64 -2.73
N VAL A 190 -15.34 -12.35 -2.19
CA VAL A 190 -15.87 -13.05 -1.01
C VAL A 190 -17.15 -13.77 -1.42
N ILE A 191 -17.20 -15.08 -1.23
CA ILE A 191 -18.44 -15.85 -1.39
C ILE A 191 -19.05 -16.06 -0.01
N VAL A 192 -20.36 -15.79 0.11
CA VAL A 192 -21.13 -16.13 1.31
C VAL A 192 -22.12 -17.24 0.97
N LEU A 193 -21.84 -18.45 1.46
CA LEU A 193 -22.73 -19.59 1.33
C LEU A 193 -23.74 -19.56 2.47
N GLY A 194 -25.02 -19.45 2.13
CA GLY A 194 -26.11 -19.42 3.10
C GLY A 194 -26.41 -18.01 3.62
N VAL A 195 -27.15 -17.23 2.85
CA VAL A 195 -27.56 -15.87 3.26
C VAL A 195 -28.80 -15.83 4.17
N GLY A 196 -28.68 -16.47 5.35
CA GLY A 196 -29.59 -16.24 6.47
C GLY A 196 -29.36 -14.88 7.15
N ARG A 197 -29.86 -14.67 8.37
CA ARG A 197 -29.63 -13.43 9.13
C ARG A 197 -28.13 -13.09 9.22
N LEU A 198 -27.32 -14.07 9.60
CA LEU A 198 -25.88 -13.89 9.71
C LEU A 198 -25.21 -13.72 8.34
N GLY A 199 -25.57 -14.52 7.34
CA GLY A 199 -24.99 -14.40 6.00
C GLY A 199 -25.25 -13.02 5.37
N VAL A 200 -26.42 -12.43 5.60
CA VAL A 200 -26.71 -11.05 5.19
C VAL A 200 -25.83 -10.03 5.90
N LEU A 201 -25.60 -10.18 7.22
CA LEU A 201 -24.67 -9.31 7.96
C LEU A 201 -23.23 -9.44 7.43
N ILE A 202 -22.80 -10.68 7.12
CA ILE A 202 -21.49 -10.93 6.50
C ILE A 202 -21.39 -10.24 5.14
N CYS A 203 -22.46 -10.28 4.32
CA CYS A 203 -22.48 -9.55 3.05
C CYS A 203 -22.28 -8.04 3.27
N SER A 204 -22.98 -7.45 4.24
CA SER A 204 -22.87 -6.02 4.55
C SER A 204 -21.45 -5.65 4.96
N VAL A 205 -20.87 -6.40 5.91
CA VAL A 205 -19.53 -6.13 6.44
C VAL A 205 -18.45 -6.38 5.39
N ALA A 206 -18.52 -7.47 4.63
CA ALA A 206 -17.53 -7.75 3.61
C ALA A 206 -17.57 -6.68 2.50
N ASN A 207 -18.76 -6.27 2.07
CA ASN A 207 -18.91 -5.21 1.08
C ASN A 207 -18.45 -3.85 1.61
N SER A 208 -18.72 -3.50 2.88
CA SER A 208 -18.21 -2.25 3.48
C SER A 208 -16.68 -2.24 3.59
N LEU A 209 -16.04 -3.40 3.71
CA LEU A 209 -14.58 -3.54 3.64
C LEU A 209 -14.04 -3.59 2.19
N GLY A 210 -14.87 -3.26 1.18
CA GLY A 210 -14.47 -3.19 -0.23
C GLY A 210 -14.44 -4.55 -0.95
N ALA A 211 -14.94 -5.63 -0.36
CA ALA A 211 -15.01 -6.92 -1.04
C ALA A 211 -16.10 -6.94 -2.11
N ASP A 212 -15.85 -7.68 -3.20
CA ASP A 212 -16.88 -8.07 -4.15
C ASP A 212 -17.57 -9.32 -3.63
N VAL A 213 -18.75 -9.13 -3.06
CA VAL A 213 -19.51 -10.21 -2.42
C VAL A 213 -20.39 -10.94 -3.42
N ILE A 214 -20.27 -12.26 -3.47
CA ILE A 214 -21.15 -13.17 -4.21
C ILE A 214 -21.96 -13.97 -3.18
N ALA A 215 -23.27 -13.77 -3.15
CA ALA A 215 -24.17 -14.47 -2.23
C ALA A 215 -24.78 -15.71 -2.88
N ILE A 216 -24.73 -16.84 -2.17
CA ILE A 216 -25.27 -18.12 -2.66
C ILE A 216 -26.28 -18.67 -1.65
N SER A 217 -27.48 -19.01 -2.11
CA SER A 217 -28.54 -19.58 -1.28
C SER A 217 -29.64 -20.21 -2.13
N ARG A 218 -30.38 -21.16 -1.55
CA ARG A 218 -31.55 -21.79 -2.19
C ARG A 218 -32.78 -20.87 -2.20
N SER A 219 -32.83 -19.87 -1.32
CA SER A 219 -33.99 -19.00 -1.17
C SER A 219 -33.82 -17.72 -1.99
N LYS A 220 -34.63 -17.58 -3.04
CA LYS A 220 -34.67 -16.39 -3.90
C LYS A 220 -34.98 -15.11 -3.12
N GLU A 221 -35.86 -15.17 -2.12
CA GLU A 221 -36.17 -14.03 -1.26
C GLU A 221 -34.95 -13.58 -0.44
N LYS A 222 -34.22 -14.54 0.16
CA LYS A 222 -33.00 -14.23 0.92
C LYS A 222 -31.88 -13.70 0.03
N LEU A 223 -31.77 -14.19 -1.21
CA LEU A 223 -30.84 -13.64 -2.20
C LEU A 223 -31.18 -12.19 -2.56
N LYS A 224 -32.46 -11.86 -2.77
CA LYS A 224 -32.89 -10.48 -2.99
C LYS A 224 -32.49 -9.58 -1.81
N ARG A 225 -32.66 -10.05 -0.58
CA ARG A 225 -32.19 -9.32 0.62
C ARG A 225 -30.67 -9.18 0.64
N ALA A 226 -29.91 -10.24 0.37
CA ALA A 226 -28.46 -10.18 0.32
C ALA A 226 -27.97 -9.12 -0.69
N LYS A 227 -28.64 -9.00 -1.85
CA LYS A 227 -28.32 -7.98 -2.85
C LYS A 227 -28.54 -6.54 -2.35
N ILE A 228 -29.59 -6.31 -1.55
CA ILE A 228 -29.83 -5.02 -0.88
C ILE A 228 -28.71 -4.72 0.14
N TYR A 229 -28.22 -5.76 0.82
CA TYR A 229 -27.23 -5.66 1.91
C TYR A 229 -25.80 -5.98 1.44
N GLY A 230 -25.43 -5.57 0.22
CA GLY A 230 -24.04 -5.53 -0.23
C GLY A 230 -23.56 -6.73 -1.07
N ALA A 231 -24.38 -7.75 -1.32
CA ALA A 231 -24.04 -8.75 -2.33
C ALA A 231 -24.09 -8.14 -3.73
N LEU A 232 -22.96 -8.10 -4.43
CA LEU A 232 -22.87 -7.62 -5.80
C LEU A 232 -23.56 -8.60 -6.76
N GLU A 233 -23.25 -9.88 -6.56
CA GLU A 233 -23.81 -10.99 -7.33
C GLU A 233 -24.58 -11.95 -6.44
N ILE A 234 -25.60 -12.58 -7.02
CA ILE A 234 -26.43 -13.58 -6.35
C ILE A 234 -26.55 -14.82 -7.22
N ILE A 235 -26.40 -16.00 -6.62
CA ILE A 235 -26.50 -17.28 -7.32
C ILE A 235 -27.45 -18.20 -6.55
N ASP A 236 -28.38 -18.83 -7.26
CA ASP A 236 -29.24 -19.87 -6.71
C ASP A 236 -28.40 -21.12 -6.46
N ALA A 237 -28.44 -21.63 -5.23
CA ALA A 237 -27.70 -22.83 -4.85
C ALA A 237 -28.18 -24.10 -5.59
N ASN A 238 -29.38 -24.08 -6.19
CA ASN A 238 -29.91 -25.18 -6.99
C ASN A 238 -29.50 -25.10 -8.48
N ASP A 239 -28.76 -24.07 -8.88
CA ASP A 239 -28.29 -23.94 -10.26
C ASP A 239 -27.20 -24.96 -10.57
N LEU A 240 -27.44 -25.81 -11.57
CA LEU A 240 -26.50 -26.83 -12.03
C LEU A 240 -25.19 -26.24 -12.54
N ASN A 241 -25.19 -24.97 -12.95
CA ASN A 241 -24.01 -24.25 -13.45
C ASN A 241 -23.34 -23.37 -12.39
N LEU A 242 -23.66 -23.53 -11.11
CA LEU A 242 -23.15 -22.69 -10.02
C LEU A 242 -21.63 -22.55 -10.02
N ILE A 243 -20.89 -23.68 -10.12
CA ILE A 243 -19.42 -23.67 -10.10
C ILE A 243 -18.88 -22.88 -11.31
N SER A 244 -19.45 -23.11 -12.50
CA SER A 244 -19.05 -22.44 -13.74
C SER A 244 -19.29 -20.93 -13.65
N LYS A 245 -20.44 -20.50 -13.11
CA LYS A 245 -20.75 -19.08 -12.87
C LYS A 245 -19.78 -18.44 -11.88
N VAL A 246 -19.44 -19.13 -10.79
CA VAL A 246 -18.45 -18.61 -9.85
C VAL A 246 -17.10 -18.47 -10.55
N LYS A 247 -16.67 -19.46 -11.34
CA LYS A 247 -15.41 -19.37 -12.10
C LYS A 247 -15.41 -18.17 -13.04
N GLU A 248 -16.48 -17.91 -13.77
CA GLU A 248 -16.61 -16.72 -14.61
C GLU A 248 -16.44 -15.43 -13.80
N LEU A 249 -17.13 -15.30 -12.67
CA LEU A 249 -17.07 -14.13 -11.78
C LEU A 249 -15.73 -13.98 -11.04
N THR A 250 -14.88 -15.01 -11.05
CA THR A 250 -13.62 -15.07 -10.28
C THR A 250 -12.40 -15.34 -11.16
N ASN A 251 -12.50 -15.10 -12.48
CA ASN A 251 -11.41 -15.30 -13.45
C ASN A 251 -10.82 -16.74 -13.42
N GLY A 252 -11.69 -17.72 -13.19
CA GLY A 252 -11.35 -19.15 -13.17
C GLY A 252 -10.71 -19.66 -11.88
N LEU A 253 -10.33 -18.77 -10.96
CA LEU A 253 -9.55 -19.14 -9.78
C LEU A 253 -10.40 -19.55 -8.58
N GLY A 254 -11.60 -19.00 -8.43
CA GLY A 254 -12.38 -19.07 -7.18
C GLY A 254 -12.20 -17.83 -6.30
N ALA A 255 -12.92 -17.79 -5.18
CA ALA A 255 -12.94 -16.65 -4.28
C ALA A 255 -11.74 -16.62 -3.33
N ASP A 256 -11.33 -15.40 -2.95
CA ASP A 256 -10.27 -15.18 -1.96
C ASP A 256 -10.70 -15.71 -0.58
N ILE A 257 -11.97 -15.49 -0.22
CA ILE A 257 -12.58 -16.01 1.01
C ILE A 257 -13.94 -16.62 0.68
N VAL A 258 -14.23 -17.79 1.24
CA VAL A 258 -15.57 -18.38 1.26
C VAL A 258 -16.04 -18.49 2.70
N VAL A 259 -17.14 -17.81 3.04
CA VAL A 259 -17.78 -17.93 4.35
C VAL A 259 -18.92 -18.92 4.24
N GLU A 260 -18.77 -20.07 4.89
CA GLU A 260 -19.73 -21.16 4.88
C GLU A 260 -20.64 -21.04 6.10
N SER A 261 -21.92 -20.71 5.84
CA SER A 261 -22.93 -20.46 6.87
C SER A 261 -24.29 -21.07 6.53
N THR A 262 -24.30 -22.15 5.74
CA THR A 262 -25.52 -22.79 5.25
C THR A 262 -26.22 -23.64 6.30
N GLY A 263 -25.48 -24.16 7.29
CA GLY A 263 -25.97 -25.20 8.20
C GLY A 263 -26.20 -26.55 7.50
N SER A 264 -25.60 -26.79 6.33
CA SER A 264 -25.71 -28.04 5.57
C SER A 264 -24.42 -28.85 5.66
N GLU A 265 -24.56 -30.18 5.71
CA GLU A 265 -23.46 -31.13 5.60
C GLU A 265 -22.62 -30.96 4.32
N ASN A 266 -23.26 -30.54 3.21
CA ASN A 266 -22.60 -30.36 1.92
C ASN A 266 -21.98 -28.96 1.77
N GLY A 267 -22.22 -28.06 2.72
CA GLY A 267 -21.76 -26.67 2.66
C GLY A 267 -20.23 -26.58 2.62
N PHE A 268 -19.54 -27.39 3.42
CA PHE A 268 -18.08 -27.36 3.49
C PHE A 268 -17.41 -27.83 2.19
N ASN A 269 -17.86 -28.96 1.65
CA ASN A 269 -17.35 -29.47 0.37
C ASN A 269 -17.61 -28.48 -0.78
N LEU A 270 -18.77 -27.84 -0.80
CA LEU A 270 -19.02 -26.76 -1.76
C LEU A 270 -18.05 -25.59 -1.55
N ALA A 271 -17.79 -25.18 -0.31
CA ALA A 271 -16.87 -24.08 0.00
C ALA A 271 -15.45 -24.35 -0.51
N ILE A 272 -14.94 -25.57 -0.33
CA ILE A 272 -13.61 -25.99 -0.84
C ILE A 272 -13.54 -25.89 -2.37
N ASN A 273 -14.62 -26.24 -3.09
CA ASN A 273 -14.63 -26.16 -4.56
C ASN A 273 -14.78 -24.72 -5.10
N LEU A 274 -15.12 -23.76 -4.23
CA LEU A 274 -15.38 -22.37 -4.59
C LEU A 274 -14.25 -21.42 -4.16
N VAL A 275 -13.40 -21.84 -3.23
CA VAL A 275 -12.24 -21.07 -2.79
C VAL A 275 -11.06 -21.27 -3.75
N ARG A 276 -10.27 -20.23 -3.97
CA ARG A 276 -9.04 -20.34 -4.77
C ARG A 276 -7.91 -21.04 -4.00
N PRO A 277 -6.86 -21.51 -4.69
CA PRO A 277 -5.62 -21.92 -4.04
C PRO A 277 -5.10 -20.81 -3.10
N ARG A 278 -4.66 -21.21 -1.91
CA ARG A 278 -4.22 -20.30 -0.83
C ARG A 278 -5.29 -19.29 -0.37
N GLY A 279 -6.56 -19.56 -0.65
CA GLY A 279 -7.69 -18.78 -0.11
C GLY A 279 -8.10 -19.25 1.28
N THR A 280 -9.14 -18.66 1.84
CA THR A 280 -9.61 -18.99 3.20
C THR A 280 -11.06 -19.46 3.16
N VAL A 281 -11.34 -20.61 3.79
CA VAL A 281 -12.70 -21.03 4.11
C VAL A 281 -12.98 -20.73 5.58
N ALA A 282 -13.91 -19.81 5.83
CA ALA A 282 -14.39 -19.52 7.17
C ALA A 282 -15.64 -20.36 7.45
N LEU A 283 -15.50 -21.40 8.26
CA LEU A 283 -16.59 -22.29 8.63
C LEU A 283 -17.36 -21.75 9.82
N LYS A 284 -18.65 -21.47 9.63
CA LYS A 284 -19.56 -21.06 10.70
C LYS A 284 -20.65 -22.09 10.97
N SER A 285 -20.98 -22.94 9.99
CA SER A 285 -22.11 -23.86 10.11
C SER A 285 -21.97 -24.83 11.28
N THR A 286 -23.09 -25.04 11.95
CA THR A 286 -23.27 -26.02 13.02
C THR A 286 -24.43 -26.92 12.62
N HIS A 287 -24.17 -27.89 11.73
CA HIS A 287 -25.20 -28.81 11.23
C HIS A 287 -25.36 -30.06 12.10
N GLY A 288 -24.51 -30.26 13.11
CA GLY A 288 -24.68 -31.30 14.14
C GLY A 288 -24.36 -32.73 13.67
N ILE A 289 -23.66 -32.89 12.55
CA ILE A 289 -23.30 -34.19 11.95
C ILE A 289 -21.79 -34.21 11.69
N LEU A 290 -21.17 -35.38 11.73
CA LEU A 290 -19.77 -35.56 11.31
C LEU A 290 -19.68 -35.55 9.78
N ILE A 291 -18.82 -34.71 9.22
CA ILE A 291 -18.51 -34.73 7.79
C ILE A 291 -17.36 -35.71 7.57
N ASN A 292 -17.63 -36.84 6.93
CA ASN A 292 -16.62 -37.90 6.71
C ASN A 292 -15.96 -37.81 5.32
N ASP A 293 -16.59 -37.14 4.35
CA ASP A 293 -16.18 -37.15 2.94
C ASP A 293 -15.49 -35.84 2.52
N VAL A 294 -14.47 -35.42 3.26
CA VAL A 294 -13.67 -34.24 2.91
C VAL A 294 -12.43 -34.68 2.14
N ASP A 295 -12.33 -34.24 0.88
CA ASP A 295 -11.14 -34.46 0.07
C ASP A 295 -10.01 -33.53 0.52
N GLN A 296 -9.13 -34.06 1.38
CA GLN A 296 -8.00 -33.32 1.93
C GLN A 296 -7.00 -32.87 0.86
N THR A 297 -6.94 -33.54 -0.30
CA THR A 297 -6.00 -33.15 -1.37
C THR A 297 -6.30 -31.75 -1.91
N LYS A 298 -7.56 -31.31 -1.84
CA LYS A 298 -8.01 -29.97 -2.23
C LYS A 298 -7.71 -28.89 -1.21
N ILE A 299 -7.25 -29.24 -0.01
CA ILE A 299 -6.93 -28.31 1.08
C ILE A 299 -5.46 -27.89 1.05
N VAL A 300 -4.58 -28.71 0.46
CA VAL A 300 -3.10 -28.54 0.48
C VAL A 300 -2.58 -27.61 -0.63
N VAL A 301 -3.43 -26.78 -1.25
CA VAL A 301 -3.13 -26.03 -2.49
C VAL A 301 -2.99 -24.52 -2.28
#